data_AF-A0A6A5JXT0-F1
#
_entry.id   AF-A0A6A5JXT0-F1
#
_cell.length_a   1.000
_cell.length_b   1.000
_cell.length_c   1.000
_cell.angle_alpha   90.00
_cell.angle_beta   90.00
_cell.angle_gamma   90.00
#
_symmetry.space_group_name_H-M   'P 1'
#
loop_
_entity.id
_entity.type
_entity.pdbx_description
1 polymer ?
#
loop_
_entity_poly.entity_id
_entity_poly.type
_entity_poly.pdbx_seq_one_letter_code
_entity_poly.pdbx_strand_id
1 'polypeptide(L)'
;MYQSETAPKWIRGTIVGAYQLAITIGLFLAAIVNNATKDLDNSGSYRIPIAIQFLWSLVLVIGLFFLPETPRYLIKMDRYDKAAKALGKLRRLPVDHPAVVEELNEVQANHLYELSLGKSTYMETFKGTLGKRLLTGCLLQMLQQLTGVNFIFYYGTQYFERANFRNPFVIQVITNSVNVASTFPGLWMVEKLGRRNLLLLGALGMAVCQYVVAITGTVAGTTDLPAQRAAIAFVCIYIFFFASSWGPVAWVVTGELFPLKARAKCLSMTTASNWLLNWAIAYSTPYMVEPEYADLGSKVFFIWGSFCFVCIAFV
;
A
#
# COMPACT_ATOMS: atom_id res chain seq x y z
N MET A 1 -9.25 5.68 7.07
CA MET A 1 -10.40 5.88 7.99
C MET A 1 -11.33 6.99 7.53
N TYR A 2 -10.85 8.23 7.32
CA TYR A 2 -11.71 9.33 6.87
C TYR A 2 -12.57 8.96 5.64
N GLN A 3 -11.93 8.48 4.57
CA GLN A 3 -12.61 8.03 3.35
C GLN A 3 -13.65 6.93 3.59
N SER A 4 -13.36 5.94 4.44
CA SER A 4 -14.30 4.86 4.74
C SER A 4 -15.52 5.31 5.55
N GLU A 5 -15.39 6.41 6.31
CA GLU A 5 -16.45 6.97 7.14
C GLU A 5 -17.31 8.02 6.41
N THR A 6 -16.78 8.68 5.38
CA THR A 6 -17.52 9.67 4.60
C THR A 6 -18.16 9.09 3.34
N ALA A 7 -17.58 8.01 2.80
CA ALA A 7 -18.08 7.35 1.59
C ALA A 7 -19.43 6.65 1.80
N PRO A 8 -20.38 6.81 0.85
CA PRO A 8 -21.59 6.01 0.79
C PRO A 8 -21.26 4.52 0.71
N LYS A 9 -22.13 3.67 1.30
CA LYS A 9 -21.92 2.22 1.37
C LYS A 9 -21.62 1.58 0.01
N TRP A 10 -22.31 2.01 -1.05
CA TRP A 10 -22.21 1.41 -2.38
C TRP A 10 -20.93 1.75 -3.17
N ILE A 11 -20.23 2.84 -2.85
CA ILE A 11 -18.94 3.21 -3.50
C ILE A 11 -17.75 3.20 -2.53
N ARG A 12 -17.95 2.76 -1.29
CA ARG A 12 -16.92 2.79 -0.24
C ARG A 12 -15.66 2.02 -0.65
N GLY A 13 -15.81 0.85 -1.26
CA GLY A 13 -14.69 0.05 -1.76
C GLY A 13 -13.83 0.82 -2.75
N THR A 14 -14.46 1.41 -3.77
CA THR A 14 -13.79 2.23 -4.80
C THR A 14 -13.09 3.46 -4.22
N ILE A 15 -13.74 4.19 -3.30
CA ILE A 15 -13.13 5.38 -2.68
C ILE A 15 -11.94 5.00 -1.81
N VAL A 16 -12.04 3.91 -1.04
CA VAL A 16 -10.91 3.39 -0.25
C VAL A 16 -9.80 2.89 -1.18
N GLY A 17 -10.15 2.27 -2.31
CA GLY A 17 -9.20 1.87 -3.35
C GLY A 17 -8.47 3.04 -4.01
N ALA A 18 -9.11 4.21 -4.13
CA ALA A 18 -8.51 5.41 -4.68
C ALA A 18 -7.31 5.91 -3.84
N TYR A 19 -7.24 5.58 -2.54
CA TYR A 19 -6.05 5.82 -1.74
C TYR A 19 -4.83 5.07 -2.27
N GLN A 20 -4.98 3.79 -2.62
CA GLN A 20 -3.89 3.01 -3.22
C GLN A 20 -3.48 3.61 -4.57
N LEU A 21 -4.47 3.99 -5.39
CA LEU A 21 -4.21 4.65 -6.67
C LEU A 21 -3.40 5.95 -6.47
N ALA A 22 -3.75 6.79 -5.49
CA ALA A 22 -3.02 8.01 -5.18
C ALA A 22 -1.55 7.74 -4.78
N ILE A 23 -1.27 6.67 -4.03
CA ILE A 23 0.10 6.25 -3.72
C ILE A 23 0.86 5.92 -5.01
N THR A 24 0.27 5.12 -5.89
CA THR A 24 0.95 4.71 -7.14
C THR A 24 1.19 5.88 -8.08
N ILE A 25 0.25 6.82 -8.18
CA ILE A 25 0.41 8.06 -8.95
C ILE A 25 1.54 8.92 -8.35
N GLY A 26 1.60 9.02 -7.01
CA GLY A 26 2.67 9.73 -6.32
C GLY A 26 4.06 9.15 -6.64
N LEU A 27 4.21 7.81 -6.59
CA LEU A 27 5.44 7.13 -6.97
C LEU A 27 5.81 7.35 -8.44
N PHE A 28 4.81 7.33 -9.34
CA PHE A 28 5.02 7.57 -10.76
C PHE A 28 5.47 9.01 -11.05
N LEU A 29 4.82 10.01 -10.47
CA LEU A 29 5.22 11.41 -10.60
C LEU A 29 6.63 11.64 -10.04
N ALA A 30 6.95 11.03 -8.88
CA ALA A 30 8.28 11.10 -8.30
C ALA A 30 9.34 10.50 -9.25
N ALA A 31 9.04 9.35 -9.89
CA ALA A 31 9.94 8.75 -10.87
C ALA A 31 10.14 9.62 -12.11
N ILE A 32 9.10 10.28 -12.62
CA ILE A 32 9.20 11.23 -13.74
C ILE A 32 10.12 12.39 -13.37
N VAL A 33 9.88 13.01 -12.21
CA VAL A 33 10.68 14.14 -11.75
C VAL A 33 12.14 13.74 -11.58
N ASN A 34 12.40 12.60 -10.93
CA ASN A 34 13.76 12.07 -10.78
C ASN A 34 14.44 11.81 -12.13
N ASN A 35 13.73 11.27 -13.12
CA ASN A 35 14.29 11.08 -14.46
C ASN A 35 14.55 12.41 -15.18
N ALA A 36 13.75 13.45 -14.93
CA ALA A 36 13.94 14.78 -15.52
C ALA A 36 15.08 15.57 -14.85
N THR A 37 15.36 15.33 -13.57
CA THR A 37 16.40 16.04 -12.81
C THR A 37 17.73 15.30 -12.72
N LYS A 38 17.84 14.10 -13.31
CA LYS A 38 19.04 13.25 -13.22
C LYS A 38 20.29 13.85 -13.86
N ASP A 39 20.12 14.63 -14.94
CA ASP A 39 21.22 15.20 -15.72
C ASP A 39 21.68 16.57 -15.16
N LEU A 40 21.17 16.98 -13.99
CA LEU A 40 21.58 18.21 -13.31
C LEU A 40 22.82 17.95 -12.45
N ASP A 41 23.96 18.53 -12.84
CA ASP A 41 25.22 18.45 -12.10
C ASP A 41 25.26 19.33 -10.83
N ASN A 42 24.15 19.98 -10.48
CA ASN A 42 24.04 20.85 -9.32
C ASN A 42 23.10 20.26 -8.24
N SER A 43 23.05 20.92 -7.09
CA SER A 43 22.17 20.51 -5.98
C SER A 43 20.66 20.47 -6.33
N GLY A 44 20.26 20.97 -7.51
CA GLY A 44 18.90 20.87 -8.02
C GLY A 44 18.45 19.43 -8.30
N SER A 45 19.37 18.51 -8.60
CA SER A 45 19.07 17.10 -8.90
C SER A 45 18.26 16.40 -7.81
N TYR A 46 18.57 16.66 -6.53
CA TYR A 46 17.87 16.11 -5.38
C TYR A 46 16.93 17.10 -4.70
N ARG A 47 17.20 18.42 -4.75
CA ARG A 47 16.36 19.43 -4.12
C ARG A 47 15.02 19.61 -4.82
N ILE A 48 14.98 19.55 -6.16
CA ILE A 48 13.74 19.72 -6.93
C ILE A 48 12.73 18.59 -6.64
N PRO A 49 13.11 17.29 -6.70
CA PRO A 49 12.21 16.21 -6.29
C PRO A 49 11.63 16.38 -4.88
N ILE A 50 12.45 16.81 -3.92
CA ILE A 50 12.01 17.06 -2.54
C ILE A 50 11.07 18.28 -2.48
N ALA A 51 11.41 19.37 -3.18
CA ALA A 51 10.61 20.60 -3.20
C ALA A 51 9.18 20.35 -3.72
N ILE A 52 9.04 19.54 -4.77
CA ILE A 52 7.74 19.20 -5.37
C ILE A 52 6.85 18.43 -4.39
N GLN A 53 7.40 17.69 -3.43
CA GLN A 53 6.58 17.00 -2.42
C GLN A 53 5.84 18.00 -1.51
N PHE A 54 6.45 19.15 -1.21
CA PHE A 54 5.79 20.20 -0.42
C PHE A 54 4.56 20.79 -1.12
N LEU A 55 4.54 20.81 -2.45
CA LEU A 55 3.37 21.24 -3.22
C LEU A 55 2.15 20.37 -2.89
N TRP A 56 2.32 19.04 -2.88
CA TRP A 56 1.23 18.10 -2.57
C TRP A 56 0.78 18.20 -1.11
N SER A 57 1.73 18.40 -0.19
CA SER A 57 1.41 18.68 1.22
C SER A 57 0.59 19.96 1.38
N LEU A 58 0.93 21.03 0.64
CA LEU A 58 0.18 22.29 0.65
C LEU A 58 -1.25 22.10 0.11
N VAL A 59 -1.41 21.37 -1.00
CA VAL A 59 -2.74 21.01 -1.55
C VAL A 59 -3.58 20.26 -0.51
N LEU A 60 -2.98 19.32 0.21
CA LEU A 60 -3.66 18.59 1.29
C LEU A 60 -4.06 19.51 2.45
N VAL A 61 -3.16 20.37 2.93
CA VAL A 61 -3.44 21.32 4.02
C VAL A 61 -4.56 22.28 3.63
N ILE A 62 -4.51 22.84 2.43
CA ILE A 62 -5.57 23.71 1.91
C ILE A 62 -6.88 22.94 1.80
N GLY A 63 -6.84 21.71 1.27
CA GLY A 63 -8.01 20.83 1.13
C GLY A 63 -8.69 20.52 2.47
N LEU A 64 -7.92 20.33 3.54
CA LEU A 64 -8.46 20.06 4.87
C LEU A 64 -9.33 21.19 5.42
N PHE A 65 -9.10 22.46 5.04
CA PHE A 65 -9.97 23.57 5.45
C PHE A 65 -11.37 23.51 4.80
N PHE A 66 -11.51 22.83 3.66
CA PHE A 66 -12.79 22.73 2.94
C PHE A 66 -13.56 21.43 3.24
N LEU A 67 -12.86 20.40 3.73
CA LEU A 67 -13.42 19.10 4.03
C LEU A 67 -14.28 19.14 5.30
N PRO A 68 -15.52 18.62 5.28
CA PRO A 68 -16.30 18.50 6.50
C PRO A 68 -15.72 17.42 7.40
N GLU A 69 -15.89 17.60 8.71
CA GLU A 69 -15.61 16.58 9.71
C GLU A 69 -16.47 15.33 9.51
N THR A 70 -15.99 14.15 9.91
CA THR A 70 -16.78 12.92 9.74
C THR A 70 -18.02 12.94 10.65
N PRO A 71 -19.20 12.52 10.16
CA PRO A 71 -20.40 12.46 10.98
C PRO A 71 -20.20 11.62 12.25
N ARG A 72 -19.42 10.53 12.14
CA ARG A 72 -19.06 9.66 13.26
C ARG A 72 -18.23 10.37 14.33
N TYR A 73 -17.26 11.19 13.94
CA TYR A 73 -16.47 12.00 14.88
C TYR A 73 -17.36 13.02 15.62
N LEU A 74 -18.26 13.69 14.90
CA LEU A 74 -19.16 14.68 15.48
C LEU A 74 -20.18 14.04 16.45
N ILE A 75 -20.72 12.86 16.12
CA ILE A 75 -21.58 12.07 17.02
C ILE A 75 -20.82 11.66 18.29
N LYS A 76 -19.56 11.22 18.16
CA LYS A 76 -18.72 10.87 19.32
C LYS A 76 -18.43 12.05 20.25
N MET A 77 -18.52 13.28 19.74
CA MET A 77 -18.36 14.52 20.51
C MET A 77 -19.71 15.09 20.99
N ASP A 78 -20.80 14.31 20.91
CA ASP A 78 -22.18 14.70 21.23
C ASP A 78 -22.71 15.90 20.43
N ARG A 79 -22.20 16.11 19.20
CA ARG A 79 -22.58 17.23 18.30
C ARG A 79 -23.48 16.77 17.16
N TYR A 80 -24.69 16.31 17.49
CA TYR A 80 -25.65 15.72 16.55
C TYR A 80 -26.07 16.69 15.42
N ASP A 81 -26.34 17.96 15.72
CA ASP A 81 -26.73 18.96 14.71
C ASP A 81 -25.63 19.20 13.66
N LYS A 82 -24.36 19.20 14.11
CA LYS A 82 -23.22 19.35 13.20
C LYS A 82 -23.02 18.08 12.39
N ALA A 83 -23.25 16.90 12.97
CA ALA A 83 -23.17 15.63 12.25
C ALA A 83 -24.20 15.57 11.11
N ALA A 84 -25.43 16.05 11.35
CA ALA A 84 -26.48 16.10 10.35
C ALA A 84 -26.16 17.09 9.22
N LYS A 85 -25.62 18.27 9.55
CA LYS A 85 -25.11 19.24 8.55
C LYS A 85 -23.94 18.69 7.74
N ALA A 86 -23.00 18.00 8.38
CA ALA A 86 -21.86 17.39 7.71
C ALA A 86 -22.29 16.27 6.76
N LEU A 87 -23.22 15.41 7.20
CA LEU A 87 -23.78 14.33 6.38
C LEU A 87 -24.60 14.88 5.20
N GLY A 88 -25.42 15.90 5.44
CA GLY A 88 -26.15 16.62 4.39
C GLY A 88 -25.20 17.22 3.33
N LYS A 89 -24.09 17.85 3.75
CA LYS A 89 -23.05 18.36 2.84
C LYS A 89 -22.36 17.23 2.06
N LEU A 90 -22.05 16.10 2.70
CA LEU A 90 -21.43 14.94 2.05
C LEU A 90 -22.35 14.25 1.04
N ARG A 91 -23.65 14.17 1.34
CA ARG A 91 -24.66 13.54 0.47
C ARG A 91 -25.28 14.52 -0.53
N ARG A 92 -24.98 15.82 -0.41
CA ARG A 92 -25.61 16.92 -1.17
C ARG A 92 -27.14 16.90 -1.06
N LEU A 93 -27.64 16.58 0.13
CA LEU A 93 -29.07 16.51 0.44
C LEU A 93 -29.40 17.45 1.61
N PRO A 94 -30.66 17.94 1.70
CA PRO A 94 -31.15 18.65 2.88
C PRO A 94 -30.98 17.78 4.13
N VAL A 95 -30.78 18.44 5.27
CA VAL A 95 -30.56 17.76 6.57
C VAL A 95 -31.76 16.90 6.95
N ASP A 96 -32.97 17.33 6.60
CA ASP A 96 -34.24 16.66 6.92
C ASP A 96 -34.61 15.55 5.92
N HIS A 97 -33.76 15.30 4.91
CA HIS A 97 -34.05 14.27 3.92
C HIS A 97 -34.08 12.88 4.59
N PRO A 98 -35.09 12.01 4.34
CA PRO A 98 -35.24 10.73 5.02
C PRO A 98 -33.98 9.85 4.98
N ALA A 99 -33.31 9.79 3.84
CA ALA A 99 -32.04 9.04 3.68
C ALA A 99 -30.89 9.56 4.57
N VAL A 100 -30.82 10.88 4.83
CA VAL A 100 -29.79 11.47 5.71
C VAL A 100 -30.11 11.16 7.16
N VAL A 101 -31.38 11.26 7.55
CA VAL A 101 -31.85 10.94 8.91
C VAL A 101 -31.65 9.45 9.22
N GLU A 102 -32.00 8.57 8.29
CA GLU A 102 -31.80 7.12 8.42
C GLU A 102 -30.32 6.77 8.60
N GLU A 103 -29.45 7.31 7.74
CA GLU A 103 -28.01 7.06 7.84
C GLU A 103 -27.42 7.64 9.15
N LEU A 104 -27.87 8.82 9.59
CA LEU A 104 -27.44 9.41 10.85
C LEU A 104 -27.85 8.54 12.06
N ASN A 105 -29.08 8.04 12.07
CA ASN A 105 -29.58 7.12 13.08
C ASN A 105 -28.77 5.82 13.10
N GLU A 106 -28.39 5.29 11.94
CA GLU A 106 -27.53 4.12 11.84
C GLU A 106 -26.12 4.39 12.42
N VAL A 107 -25.52 5.54 12.11
CA VAL A 107 -24.22 5.92 12.68
C VAL A 107 -24.32 6.07 14.20
N GLN A 108 -25.40 6.68 14.71
CA GLN A 108 -25.64 6.83 16.14
C GLN A 108 -25.85 5.48 16.84
N ALA A 109 -26.66 4.59 16.25
CA ALA A 109 -26.87 3.24 16.77
C ALA A 109 -25.56 2.45 16.82
N ASN A 110 -24.74 2.53 15.77
CA ASN A 110 -23.40 1.92 15.76
C ASN A 110 -22.50 2.51 16.85
N HIS A 111 -22.57 3.82 17.09
CA HIS A 111 -21.78 4.46 18.15
C HIS A 111 -22.21 4.00 19.56
N LEU A 112 -23.52 3.94 19.82
CA LEU A 112 -24.07 3.44 21.08
C LEU A 112 -23.72 1.95 21.30
N TYR A 113 -23.76 1.15 20.23
CA TYR A 113 -23.30 -0.23 20.26
C TYR A 113 -21.79 -0.33 20.56
N GLU A 114 -20.96 0.55 20.01
CA GLU A 114 -19.53 0.59 20.34
C GLU A 114 -19.28 1.00 21.80
N LEU A 115 -20.09 1.90 22.36
CA LEU A 115 -20.04 2.27 23.77
C LEU A 115 -20.45 1.10 24.68
N SER A 116 -21.50 0.35 24.31
CA SER A 116 -21.97 -0.81 25.10
C SER A 116 -20.96 -1.96 25.12
N LEU A 117 -20.15 -2.10 24.06
CA LEU A 117 -19.06 -3.06 24.00
C LEU A 117 -17.89 -2.72 24.94
N GLY A 118 -17.81 -1.49 25.46
CA GLY A 118 -16.75 -1.01 26.35
C GLY A 118 -15.43 -0.70 25.63
N LYS A 119 -14.52 0.01 26.32
CA LYS A 119 -13.19 0.33 25.78
C LYS A 119 -12.31 -0.92 25.77
N SER A 120 -11.79 -1.30 24.59
CA SER A 120 -10.74 -2.33 24.53
C SER A 120 -9.43 -1.80 25.12
N THR A 121 -8.58 -2.68 25.65
CA THR A 121 -7.18 -2.34 25.99
C THR A 121 -6.23 -3.05 25.02
N TYR A 122 -5.02 -2.52 24.77
CA TYR A 122 -4.03 -3.20 23.92
C TYR A 122 -3.75 -4.64 24.40
N MET A 123 -3.67 -4.89 25.71
CA MET A 123 -3.48 -6.25 26.24
C MET A 123 -4.62 -7.22 25.93
N GLU A 124 -5.85 -6.73 25.72
CA GLU A 124 -6.98 -7.58 25.33
C GLU A 124 -6.88 -8.04 23.88
N THR A 125 -6.21 -7.25 23.03
CA THR A 125 -6.05 -7.57 21.61
C THR A 125 -5.16 -8.80 21.36
N PHE A 126 -4.32 -9.16 22.33
CA PHE A 126 -3.46 -10.35 22.28
C PHE A 126 -4.15 -11.63 22.78
N LYS A 127 -5.36 -11.54 23.36
CA LYS A 127 -6.03 -12.69 23.99
C LYS A 127 -6.98 -13.42 23.03
N GLY A 128 -7.02 -14.75 23.15
CA GLY A 128 -8.00 -15.62 22.50
C GLY A 128 -8.03 -15.52 20.97
N THR A 129 -9.23 -15.58 20.40
CA THR A 129 -9.48 -15.49 18.95
C THR A 129 -9.05 -14.14 18.36
N LEU A 130 -9.11 -13.06 19.15
CA LEU A 130 -8.67 -11.74 18.72
C LEU A 130 -7.14 -11.69 18.54
N GLY A 131 -6.39 -12.33 19.43
CA GLY A 131 -4.93 -12.49 19.29
C GLY A 131 -4.53 -13.24 18.02
N LYS A 132 -5.25 -14.32 17.67
CA LYS A 132 -5.01 -15.04 16.41
C LYS A 132 -5.27 -14.13 15.20
N ARG A 133 -6.37 -13.39 15.20
CA ARG A 133 -6.69 -12.41 14.14
C ARG A 133 -5.63 -11.32 14.05
N LEU A 134 -5.17 -10.81 15.19
CA LEU A 134 -4.11 -9.79 15.24
C LEU A 134 -2.83 -10.33 14.62
N LEU A 135 -2.40 -11.53 15.02
CA LEU A 135 -1.22 -12.18 14.48
C LEU A 135 -1.33 -12.37 12.96
N THR A 136 -2.47 -12.87 12.46
CA THR A 136 -2.72 -13.00 11.02
C THR A 136 -2.63 -11.64 10.31
N GLY A 137 -3.22 -10.58 10.87
CA GLY A 137 -3.15 -9.24 10.28
C GLY A 137 -1.73 -8.66 10.27
N CYS A 138 -0.96 -8.86 11.35
CA CYS A 138 0.42 -8.41 11.44
C CYS A 138 1.30 -9.16 10.45
N LEU A 139 1.19 -10.50 10.40
CA LEU A 139 1.93 -11.35 9.48
C LEU A 139 1.60 -11.01 8.03
N LEU A 140 0.33 -10.80 7.67
CA LEU A 140 -0.07 -10.41 6.31
C LEU A 140 0.62 -9.10 5.88
N GLN A 141 0.64 -8.10 6.77
CA GLN A 141 1.28 -6.81 6.52
C GLN A 141 2.81 -6.90 6.46
N MET A 142 3.43 -7.75 7.30
CA MET A 142 4.87 -8.02 7.25
C MET A 142 5.26 -8.74 5.97
N LEU A 143 4.49 -9.77 5.58
CA LEU A 143 4.69 -10.56 4.39
C LEU A 143 4.55 -9.71 3.11
N GLN A 144 3.60 -8.76 3.09
CA GLN A 144 3.50 -7.78 2.01
C GLN A 144 4.85 -7.09 1.76
N GLN A 145 5.55 -6.67 2.83
CA GLN A 145 6.85 -6.02 2.69
C GLN A 145 7.96 -6.99 2.31
N LEU A 146 7.95 -8.20 2.88
CA LEU A 146 8.90 -9.27 2.57
C LEU A 146 8.77 -9.82 1.15
N THR A 147 7.72 -9.45 0.39
CA THR A 147 7.70 -9.68 -1.07
C THR A 147 8.78 -8.90 -1.81
N GLY A 148 9.50 -7.98 -1.18
CA GLY A 148 10.60 -7.24 -1.80
C GLY A 148 10.18 -6.04 -2.65
N VAL A 149 8.93 -5.59 -2.56
CA VAL A 149 8.44 -4.51 -3.42
C VAL A 149 9.17 -3.19 -3.18
N ASN A 150 9.48 -2.86 -1.91
CA ASN A 150 10.18 -1.63 -1.56
C ASN A 150 11.63 -1.66 -1.98
N PHE A 151 12.25 -2.84 -2.08
CA PHE A 151 13.59 -2.97 -2.65
C PHE A 151 13.61 -2.40 -4.07
N ILE A 152 12.63 -2.75 -4.91
CA ILE A 152 12.52 -2.22 -6.28
C ILE A 152 12.19 -0.72 -6.28
N PHE A 153 11.31 -0.26 -5.40
CA PHE A 153 10.95 1.17 -5.40
C PHE A 153 12.04 2.10 -4.87
N TYR A 154 12.82 1.67 -3.87
CA TYR A 154 13.86 2.48 -3.24
C TYR A 154 15.22 2.33 -3.90
N TYR A 155 15.58 1.09 -4.25
CA TYR A 155 16.92 0.73 -4.73
C TYR A 155 16.91 0.22 -6.18
N GLY A 156 15.76 0.17 -6.84
CA GLY A 156 15.64 -0.33 -8.21
C GLY A 156 16.55 0.40 -9.19
N THR A 157 16.61 1.73 -9.13
CA THR A 157 17.52 2.52 -9.99
C THR A 157 18.98 2.16 -9.78
N GLN A 158 19.43 2.10 -8.53
CA GLN A 158 20.81 1.73 -8.17
C GLN A 158 21.12 0.29 -8.57
N TYR A 159 20.17 -0.63 -8.39
CA TYR A 159 20.29 -2.02 -8.84
C TYR A 159 20.44 -2.11 -10.35
N PHE A 160 19.57 -1.43 -11.12
CA PHE A 160 19.64 -1.43 -12.57
C PHE A 160 20.92 -0.76 -13.09
N GLU A 161 21.39 0.30 -12.43
CA GLU A 161 22.67 0.94 -12.74
C GLU A 161 23.84 -0.03 -12.52
N ARG A 162 23.92 -0.66 -11.35
CA ARG A 162 24.98 -1.63 -11.01
C ARG A 162 24.96 -2.87 -11.91
N ALA A 163 23.78 -3.32 -12.31
CA ALA A 163 23.62 -4.42 -13.24
C ALA A 163 23.84 -4.02 -14.72
N ASN A 164 24.37 -2.81 -14.96
CA ASN A 164 24.76 -2.27 -16.26
C ASN A 164 23.59 -2.17 -17.26
N PHE A 165 22.40 -1.87 -16.76
CA PHE A 165 21.23 -1.62 -17.60
C PHE A 165 21.26 -0.21 -18.18
N ARG A 166 20.87 -0.08 -19.45
CA ARG A 166 20.72 1.23 -20.10
C ARG A 166 19.51 1.97 -19.52
N ASN A 167 19.72 3.23 -19.13
CA ASN A 167 18.69 4.14 -18.61
C ASN A 167 17.91 3.63 -17.37
N PRO A 168 18.57 3.43 -16.21
CA PRO A 168 17.93 2.96 -14.98
C PRO A 168 16.70 3.76 -14.54
N PHE A 169 16.75 5.09 -14.70
CA PHE A 169 15.63 5.99 -14.39
C PHE A 169 14.41 5.77 -15.29
N VAL A 170 14.62 5.44 -16.58
CA VAL A 170 13.52 5.12 -17.50
C VAL A 170 12.87 3.80 -17.12
N ILE A 171 13.66 2.81 -16.73
CA ILE A 171 13.14 1.53 -16.21
C ILE A 171 12.29 1.78 -14.97
N GLN A 172 12.72 2.67 -14.07
CA GLN A 172 11.93 3.05 -12.89
C GLN A 172 10.61 3.73 -13.28
N VAL A 173 10.60 4.60 -14.29
CA VAL A 173 9.36 5.21 -14.80
C VAL A 173 8.41 4.14 -15.36
N ILE A 174 8.90 3.22 -16.19
CA ILE A 174 8.11 2.11 -16.77
C ILE A 174 7.50 1.25 -15.66
N THR A 175 8.34 0.86 -14.70
CA THR A 175 8.00 0.07 -13.51
C THR A 175 6.87 0.72 -12.70
N ASN A 176 6.93 2.04 -12.51
CA ASN A 176 5.87 2.79 -11.83
C ASN A 176 4.61 2.99 -12.70
N SER A 177 4.74 3.15 -14.02
CA SER A 177 3.58 3.18 -14.92
C SER A 177 2.79 1.87 -14.86
N VAL A 178 3.50 0.73 -14.84
CA VAL A 178 2.87 -0.59 -14.68
C VAL A 178 2.18 -0.68 -13.32
N ASN A 179 2.78 -0.18 -12.24
CA ASN A 179 2.14 -0.14 -10.92
C ASN A 179 0.79 0.60 -10.95
N VAL A 180 0.76 1.81 -11.53
CA VAL A 180 -0.47 2.60 -11.68
C VAL A 180 -1.51 1.86 -12.51
N ALA A 181 -1.12 1.36 -13.69
CA ALA A 181 -2.01 0.66 -14.60
C ALA A 181 -2.60 -0.63 -13.99
N SER A 182 -1.78 -1.36 -13.22
CA SER A 182 -2.15 -2.63 -12.59
C SER A 182 -3.04 -2.47 -11.36
N THR A 183 -3.09 -1.27 -10.78
CA THR A 183 -3.96 -0.98 -9.63
C THR A 183 -5.44 -0.99 -10.05
N PHE A 184 -5.79 -0.53 -11.26
CA PHE A 184 -7.17 -0.57 -11.78
C PHE A 184 -7.77 -1.99 -11.84
N PRO A 185 -7.15 -2.96 -12.53
CA PRO A 185 -7.67 -4.32 -12.56
C PRO A 185 -7.60 -4.98 -11.18
N GLY A 186 -6.63 -4.61 -10.32
CA GLY A 186 -6.58 -5.03 -8.93
C GLY A 186 -7.85 -4.70 -8.15
N LEU A 187 -8.31 -3.45 -8.21
CA LEU A 187 -9.53 -3.02 -7.54
C LEU A 187 -10.77 -3.82 -8.00
N TRP A 188 -10.87 -4.10 -9.29
CA TRP A 188 -11.95 -4.93 -9.83
C TRP A 188 -11.84 -6.41 -9.44
N MET A 189 -10.63 -6.98 -9.47
CA MET A 189 -10.38 -8.38 -9.12
C MET A 189 -10.64 -8.70 -7.65
N VAL A 190 -10.40 -7.75 -6.74
CA VAL A 190 -10.66 -7.91 -5.29
C VAL A 190 -12.14 -8.25 -5.02
N GLU A 191 -13.05 -7.62 -5.77
CA GLU A 191 -14.48 -7.85 -5.62
C GLU A 191 -14.94 -9.15 -6.27
N LYS A 192 -14.40 -9.51 -7.44
CA LYS A 192 -14.86 -10.66 -8.23
C LYS A 192 -14.24 -12.00 -7.81
N LEU A 193 -12.94 -12.06 -7.55
CA LEU A 193 -12.21 -13.31 -7.25
C LEU A 193 -12.11 -13.61 -5.75
N GLY A 194 -12.43 -12.63 -4.92
CA GLY A 194 -12.25 -12.71 -3.47
C GLY A 194 -10.81 -12.49 -3.03
N ARG A 195 -10.63 -12.16 -1.74
CA ARG A 195 -9.34 -11.70 -1.19
C ARG A 195 -8.29 -12.82 -1.16
N ARG A 196 -8.69 -14.02 -0.71
CA ARG A 196 -7.77 -15.17 -0.52
C ARG A 196 -7.17 -15.65 -1.84
N ASN A 197 -8.00 -15.87 -2.85
CA ASN A 197 -7.55 -16.35 -4.16
C ASN A 197 -6.62 -15.34 -4.83
N LEU A 198 -6.90 -14.05 -4.67
CA LEU A 198 -6.08 -12.98 -5.23
C LEU A 198 -4.69 -12.91 -4.56
N LEU A 199 -4.62 -13.12 -3.24
CA LEU A 199 -3.33 -13.24 -2.53
C LEU A 199 -2.53 -14.46 -2.99
N LEU A 200 -3.17 -15.63 -3.16
CA LEU A 200 -2.48 -16.84 -3.66
C LEU A 200 -1.94 -16.66 -5.08
N LEU A 201 -2.78 -16.20 -6.00
CA LEU A 201 -2.39 -15.96 -7.40
C LEU A 201 -1.29 -14.90 -7.49
N GLY A 202 -1.42 -13.84 -6.69
CA GLY A 202 -0.41 -12.80 -6.57
C GLY A 202 0.93 -13.33 -6.09
N ALA A 203 0.93 -14.11 -4.99
CA ALA A 203 2.16 -14.65 -4.41
C ALA A 203 2.85 -15.63 -5.37
N LEU A 204 2.08 -16.48 -6.06
CA LEU A 204 2.61 -17.40 -7.07
C LEU A 204 3.22 -16.64 -8.25
N GLY A 205 2.50 -15.66 -8.80
CA GLY A 205 2.98 -14.84 -9.92
C GLY A 205 4.25 -14.07 -9.55
N MET A 206 4.29 -13.48 -8.36
CA MET A 206 5.47 -12.79 -7.84
C MET A 206 6.66 -13.74 -7.63
N ALA A 207 6.44 -14.91 -7.03
CA ALA A 207 7.50 -15.91 -6.81
C ALA A 207 8.15 -16.32 -8.13
N VAL A 208 7.36 -16.71 -9.12
CA VAL A 208 7.87 -17.12 -10.44
C VAL A 208 8.68 -15.99 -11.07
N CYS A 209 8.17 -14.76 -11.07
CA CYS A 209 8.88 -13.62 -11.67
C CYS A 209 10.21 -13.34 -10.97
N GLN A 210 10.25 -13.37 -9.65
CA GLN A 210 11.47 -13.09 -8.89
C GLN A 210 12.53 -14.18 -9.08
N TYR A 211 12.14 -15.45 -9.13
CA TYR A 211 13.08 -16.53 -9.44
C TYR A 211 13.64 -16.41 -10.86
N VAL A 212 12.81 -16.04 -11.85
CA VAL A 212 13.30 -15.80 -13.21
C VAL A 212 14.31 -14.66 -13.22
N VAL A 213 14.01 -13.52 -12.59
CA VAL A 213 14.94 -12.38 -12.49
C VAL A 213 16.25 -12.78 -11.81
N ALA A 214 16.18 -13.54 -10.72
CA ALA A 214 17.33 -14.03 -9.98
C ALA A 214 18.21 -14.96 -10.82
N ILE A 215 17.61 -15.92 -11.52
CA ILE A 215 18.32 -16.87 -12.40
C ILE A 215 18.94 -16.13 -13.58
N THR A 216 18.19 -15.28 -14.27
CA THR A 216 18.70 -14.53 -15.42
C THR A 216 19.86 -13.62 -15.02
N GLY A 217 19.75 -12.93 -13.89
CA GLY A 217 20.80 -12.01 -13.42
C GLY A 217 22.04 -12.72 -12.89
N THR A 218 21.93 -13.98 -12.46
CA THR A 218 23.06 -14.76 -11.94
C THR A 218 23.76 -15.60 -13.01
N VAL A 219 23.00 -16.17 -13.97
CA VAL A 219 23.54 -17.10 -14.97
C VAL A 219 24.04 -16.37 -16.22
N ALA A 220 23.29 -15.41 -16.74
CA ALA A 220 23.65 -14.70 -17.97
C ALA A 220 24.59 -13.50 -17.73
N GLY A 221 24.79 -13.11 -16.47
CA GLY A 221 25.59 -11.95 -16.08
C GLY A 221 24.98 -10.61 -16.54
N THR A 222 25.77 -9.55 -16.41
CA THR A 222 25.34 -8.16 -16.69
C THR A 222 25.57 -7.71 -18.12
N THR A 223 26.09 -8.57 -19.01
CA THR A 223 26.48 -8.21 -20.38
C THR A 223 25.52 -8.72 -21.46
N ASP A 224 24.63 -9.67 -21.13
CA ASP A 224 23.67 -10.23 -22.08
C ASP A 224 22.39 -9.39 -22.18
N LEU A 225 22.21 -8.71 -23.33
CA LEU A 225 21.10 -7.78 -23.56
C LEU A 225 19.71 -8.48 -23.57
N PRO A 226 19.54 -9.64 -24.23
CA PRO A 226 18.35 -10.49 -24.08
C PRO A 226 17.98 -10.80 -22.61
N ALA A 227 18.93 -11.28 -21.80
CA ALA A 227 18.68 -11.59 -20.39
C ALA A 227 18.29 -10.35 -19.58
N GLN A 228 18.94 -9.21 -19.83
CA GLN A 228 18.56 -7.92 -19.25
C GLN A 228 17.10 -7.56 -19.59
N ARG A 229 16.72 -7.61 -20.87
CA ARG A 229 15.34 -7.30 -21.30
C ARG A 229 14.32 -8.22 -20.65
N ALA A 230 14.64 -9.52 -20.55
CA ALA A 230 13.81 -10.48 -19.85
C ALA A 230 13.66 -10.10 -18.37
N ALA A 231 14.76 -9.78 -17.68
CA ALA A 231 14.72 -9.37 -16.26
C ALA A 231 13.83 -8.13 -16.04
N ILE A 232 13.93 -7.10 -16.90
CA ILE A 232 13.05 -5.92 -16.80
C ILE A 232 11.59 -6.30 -17.02
N ALA A 233 11.29 -7.13 -18.02
CA ALA A 233 9.93 -7.58 -18.30
C ALA A 233 9.34 -8.36 -17.11
N PHE A 234 10.11 -9.26 -16.51
CA PHE A 234 9.67 -10.01 -15.33
C PHE A 234 9.57 -9.14 -14.07
N VAL A 235 10.38 -8.09 -13.91
CA VAL A 235 10.16 -7.08 -12.85
C VAL A 235 8.83 -6.35 -13.06
N CYS A 236 8.50 -5.98 -14.30
CA CYS A 236 7.22 -5.33 -14.60
C CYS A 236 6.03 -6.26 -14.32
N ILE A 237 6.12 -7.54 -14.71
CA ILE A 237 5.09 -8.55 -14.44
C ILE A 237 4.98 -8.82 -12.94
N TYR A 238 6.10 -8.87 -12.21
CA TYR A 238 6.12 -8.95 -10.75
C TYR A 238 5.31 -7.80 -10.11
N ILE A 239 5.54 -6.57 -10.56
CA ILE A 239 4.80 -5.40 -10.05
C ILE A 239 3.34 -5.45 -10.43
N PHE A 240 3.01 -5.93 -11.62
CA PHE A 240 1.62 -6.15 -12.00
C PHE A 240 0.92 -7.06 -10.99
N PHE A 241 1.51 -8.23 -10.70
CA PHE A 241 0.95 -9.15 -9.71
C PHE A 241 0.88 -8.52 -8.33
N PHE A 242 1.93 -7.82 -7.86
CA PHE A 242 1.91 -7.16 -6.56
C PHE A 242 0.78 -6.12 -6.44
N ALA A 243 0.72 -5.19 -7.40
CA ALA A 243 -0.23 -4.08 -7.41
C ALA A 243 -1.67 -4.55 -7.59
N SER A 244 -1.87 -5.66 -8.32
CA SER A 244 -3.20 -6.25 -8.50
C SER A 244 -3.64 -7.16 -7.35
N SER A 245 -2.76 -7.46 -6.37
CA SER A 245 -3.04 -8.38 -5.28
C SER A 245 -2.57 -7.88 -3.91
N TRP A 246 -1.36 -8.23 -3.48
CA TRP A 246 -0.81 -7.98 -2.14
C TRP A 246 -0.78 -6.52 -1.77
N GLY A 247 -0.60 -5.61 -2.73
CA GLY A 247 -0.65 -4.16 -2.52
C GLY A 247 -1.97 -3.73 -1.85
N PRO A 248 -3.11 -3.75 -2.55
CA PRO A 248 -4.39 -3.35 -1.98
C PRO A 248 -4.99 -4.37 -1.01
N VAL A 249 -4.85 -5.67 -1.27
CA VAL A 249 -5.59 -6.71 -0.53
C VAL A 249 -5.14 -6.80 0.92
N ALA A 250 -3.85 -6.62 1.23
CA ALA A 250 -3.36 -6.68 2.60
C ALA A 250 -4.06 -5.65 3.51
N TRP A 251 -4.23 -4.42 3.01
CA TRP A 251 -4.94 -3.35 3.72
C TRP A 251 -6.43 -3.66 3.88
N VAL A 252 -7.08 -4.13 2.82
CA VAL A 252 -8.51 -4.51 2.84
C VAL A 252 -8.76 -5.61 3.87
N VAL A 253 -7.97 -6.69 3.84
CA VAL A 253 -8.12 -7.83 4.77
C VAL A 253 -7.91 -7.37 6.20
N THR A 254 -6.88 -6.57 6.49
CA THR A 254 -6.70 -6.03 7.85
C THR A 254 -7.86 -5.13 8.30
N GLY A 255 -8.49 -4.40 7.39
CA GLY A 255 -9.69 -3.60 7.67
C GLY A 255 -10.91 -4.44 8.04
N GLU A 256 -11.08 -5.58 7.37
CA GLU A 256 -12.24 -6.47 7.50
C GLU A 256 -12.10 -7.47 8.66
N LEU A 257 -10.88 -7.88 9.02
CA LEU A 257 -10.59 -8.97 9.97
C LEU A 257 -11.01 -8.67 11.43
N PHE A 258 -10.95 -7.41 11.84
CA PHE A 258 -11.10 -7.03 13.24
C PHE A 258 -12.53 -6.61 13.62
N PRO A 259 -13.03 -7.05 14.80
CA PRO A 259 -14.32 -6.61 15.32
C PRO A 259 -14.27 -5.12 15.69
N LEU A 260 -15.41 -4.43 15.58
CA LEU A 260 -15.53 -2.98 15.79
C LEU A 260 -14.85 -2.49 17.08
N LYS A 261 -15.09 -3.16 18.22
CA LYS A 261 -14.51 -2.84 19.54
C LYS A 261 -12.98 -2.71 19.55
N ALA A 262 -12.28 -3.54 18.79
CA ALA A 262 -10.82 -3.62 18.80
C ALA A 262 -10.17 -3.16 17.50
N ARG A 263 -10.97 -2.84 16.47
CA ARG A 263 -10.50 -2.55 15.11
C ARG A 263 -9.45 -1.46 15.06
N ALA A 264 -9.68 -0.32 15.72
CA ALA A 264 -8.72 0.79 15.68
C ALA A 264 -7.34 0.41 16.25
N LYS A 265 -7.31 -0.31 17.38
CA LYS A 265 -6.06 -0.76 18.02
C LYS A 265 -5.38 -1.88 17.25
N CYS A 266 -6.16 -2.80 16.69
CA CYS A 266 -5.59 -3.87 15.87
C CYS A 266 -4.98 -3.30 14.59
N LEU A 267 -5.69 -2.39 13.91
CA LEU A 267 -5.19 -1.69 12.73
C LEU A 267 -3.93 -0.88 13.01
N SER A 268 -3.82 -0.20 14.16
CA SER A 268 -2.58 0.52 14.49
C SER A 268 -1.39 -0.43 14.65
N MET A 269 -1.57 -1.60 15.27
CA MET A 269 -0.51 -2.60 15.41
C MET A 269 -0.15 -3.28 14.08
N THR A 270 -1.12 -3.63 13.24
CA THR A 270 -0.83 -4.21 11.91
C THR A 270 -0.13 -3.21 11.00
N THR A 271 -0.47 -1.92 11.13
CA THR A 271 0.23 -0.84 10.41
C THR A 271 1.64 -0.64 10.98
N ALA A 272 1.81 -0.71 12.30
CA ALA A 272 3.13 -0.64 12.92
C ALA A 272 4.04 -1.81 12.48
N SER A 273 3.52 -3.03 12.36
CA SER A 273 4.29 -4.17 11.86
C SER A 273 4.66 -4.02 10.37
N ASN A 274 3.78 -3.42 9.57
CA ASN A 274 4.09 -3.05 8.19
C ASN A 274 5.30 -2.11 8.11
N TRP A 275 5.25 -0.99 8.85
CA TRP A 275 6.31 0.02 8.83
C TRP A 275 7.62 -0.47 9.46
N LEU A 276 7.55 -1.31 10.50
CA LEU A 276 8.74 -1.91 11.11
C LEU A 276 9.51 -2.76 10.09
N LEU A 277 8.81 -3.57 9.29
CA LEU A 277 9.46 -4.39 8.26
C LEU A 277 9.90 -3.56 7.05
N ASN A 278 9.14 -2.53 6.68
CA ASN A 278 9.59 -1.56 5.68
C ASN A 278 10.91 -0.90 6.09
N TRP A 279 11.02 -0.43 7.35
CA TRP A 279 12.26 0.12 7.90
C TRP A 279 13.39 -0.92 7.90
N ALA A 280 13.13 -2.15 8.37
CA ALA A 280 14.13 -3.20 8.41
C ALA A 280 14.66 -3.54 7.01
N ILE A 281 13.79 -3.60 5.99
CA ILE A 281 14.18 -3.85 4.60
C ILE A 281 14.98 -2.67 4.06
N ALA A 282 14.51 -1.43 4.25
CA ALA A 282 15.23 -0.25 3.78
C ALA A 282 16.62 -0.13 4.44
N TYR A 283 16.72 -0.42 5.73
CA TYR A 283 17.99 -0.39 6.46
C TYR A 283 18.95 -1.51 6.04
N SER A 284 18.44 -2.74 5.85
CA SER A 284 19.26 -3.91 5.52
C SER A 284 19.64 -4.00 4.03
N THR A 285 18.83 -3.44 3.13
CA THR A 285 19.04 -3.56 1.68
C THR A 285 20.43 -3.10 1.24
N PRO A 286 20.95 -1.92 1.65
CA PRO A 286 22.31 -1.50 1.30
C PRO A 286 23.37 -2.56 1.64
N TYR A 287 23.35 -3.10 2.86
CA TYR A 287 24.25 -4.17 3.29
C TYR A 287 24.11 -5.48 2.50
N MET A 288 22.94 -5.71 1.88
CA MET A 288 22.73 -6.88 1.03
C MET A 288 23.31 -6.69 -0.39
N VAL A 289 23.28 -5.48 -0.94
CA VAL A 289 23.63 -5.22 -2.35
C VAL A 289 24.94 -4.48 -2.57
N GLU A 290 25.54 -3.91 -1.54
CA GLU A 290 26.80 -3.19 -1.65
C GLU A 290 28.00 -4.15 -1.69
N PRO A 291 28.98 -3.90 -2.58
CA PRO A 291 30.18 -4.74 -2.72
C PRO A 291 31.01 -4.88 -1.45
N GLU A 292 30.98 -3.86 -0.57
CA GLU A 292 31.71 -3.87 0.69
C GLU A 292 31.15 -4.89 1.70
N TYR A 293 29.91 -5.34 1.50
CA TYR A 293 29.21 -6.24 2.42
C TYR A 293 28.90 -7.59 1.75
N ALA A 294 27.62 -7.90 1.50
CA ALA A 294 27.22 -9.22 1.02
C ALA A 294 27.27 -9.40 -0.51
N ASP A 295 27.36 -8.29 -1.26
CA ASP A 295 27.40 -8.25 -2.74
C ASP A 295 26.45 -9.24 -3.43
N LEU A 296 25.21 -9.33 -2.94
CA LEU A 296 24.29 -10.36 -3.43
C LEU A 296 23.83 -10.08 -4.86
N GLY A 297 23.91 -8.83 -5.33
CA GLY A 297 23.45 -8.43 -6.67
C GLY A 297 22.05 -8.96 -6.97
N SER A 298 21.88 -9.69 -8.07
CA SER A 298 20.60 -10.31 -8.45
C SER A 298 20.16 -11.47 -7.55
N LYS A 299 21.04 -12.05 -6.71
CA LYS A 299 20.67 -13.13 -5.78
C LYS A 299 19.71 -12.68 -4.69
N VAL A 300 19.60 -11.37 -4.44
CA VAL A 300 18.60 -10.79 -3.53
C VAL A 300 17.18 -11.20 -3.91
N PHE A 301 16.90 -11.37 -5.21
CA PHE A 301 15.59 -11.82 -5.68
C PHE A 301 15.28 -13.29 -5.32
N PHE A 302 16.27 -14.15 -5.04
CA PHE A 302 16.01 -15.49 -4.48
C PHE A 302 15.46 -15.41 -3.05
N ILE A 303 15.94 -14.45 -2.25
CA ILE A 303 15.48 -14.24 -0.88
C ILE A 303 14.03 -13.77 -0.90
N TRP A 304 13.73 -12.71 -1.66
CA TRP A 304 12.36 -12.21 -1.81
C TRP A 304 11.42 -13.27 -2.40
N GLY A 305 11.89 -14.02 -3.39
CA GLY A 305 11.08 -15.05 -4.05
C GLY A 305 10.74 -16.19 -3.08
N SER A 306 11.68 -16.52 -2.19
CA SER A 306 11.44 -17.50 -1.12
C SER A 306 10.40 -17.01 -0.12
N PHE A 307 10.41 -15.72 0.24
CA PHE A 307 9.34 -15.13 1.04
C PHE A 307 7.99 -15.12 0.32
N CYS A 308 7.95 -15.04 -1.02
CA CYS A 308 6.70 -15.24 -1.76
C CYS A 308 6.17 -16.68 -1.63
N PHE A 309 7.00 -17.71 -1.49
CA PHE A 309 6.52 -19.05 -1.14
C PHE A 309 5.99 -19.13 0.30
N VAL A 310 6.61 -18.43 1.25
CA VAL A 310 6.07 -18.29 2.61
C VAL A 310 4.71 -17.60 2.58
N CYS A 311 4.54 -16.59 1.72
CA CYS A 311 3.27 -15.95 1.47
C CYS A 311 2.20 -16.93 0.97
N ILE A 312 2.55 -17.85 0.06
CA ILE A 312 1.63 -18.90 -0.42
C ILE A 312 1.26 -19.85 0.72
N ALA A 313 2.23 -20.31 1.51
CA ALA A 313 1.99 -21.22 2.63
C ALA A 313 1.13 -20.60 3.75
N PHE A 314 1.18 -19.27 3.90
CA PHE A 314 0.41 -18.54 4.89
C PHE A 314 -1.07 -18.38 4.54
N VAL A 315 -1.42 -18.27 3.25
CA VAL A 315 -2.76 -17.91 2.76
C VAL A 315 -3.67 -19.13 2.61
#